data_AF-A0AAU9EI70-F1
#
_entry.id   AF-A0AAU9EI70-F1
#
_cell.length_a   1.000
_cell.length_b   1.000
_cell.length_c   1.000
_cell.angle_alpha   90.00
_cell.angle_beta   90.00
_cell.angle_gamma   90.00
#
_symmetry.space_group_name_H-M   'P 1'
#
loop_
_entity.id
_entity.type
_entity.pdbx_description
1 polymer ?
#
loop_
_entity_poly.entity_id
_entity_poly.type
_entity_poly.pdbx_seq_one_letter_code
_entity_poly.pdbx_strand_id
1 'polypeptide(L)'
;MKTRDKYLTKLIQYKDNEFVKVITGVRRSGKSSILQLFKEYLLEQNTSEENIIEINYEKFIFEELKDGKNLHKYKWIKLKMILKYIY
;
A
#
# COMPACT_ATOMS: atom_id res chain seq x y z
N MET A 1 -20.43 -2.04 -15.36
CA MET A 1 -19.36 -2.01 -14.34
C MET A 1 -18.02 -2.39 -14.98
N LYS A 2 -17.43 -1.55 -15.86
CA LYS A 2 -16.31 -1.94 -16.75
C LYS A 2 -15.03 -1.08 -16.62
N THR A 3 -15.04 -0.02 -15.81
CA THR A 3 -13.95 0.99 -15.83
C THR A 3 -12.93 0.84 -14.69
N ARG A 4 -13.28 0.14 -13.60
CA ARG A 4 -12.36 -0.11 -12.47
C ARG A 4 -11.32 -1.17 -12.79
N ASP A 5 -11.62 -2.08 -13.71
CA ASP A 5 -10.72 -3.19 -14.09
C ASP A 5 -9.43 -2.70 -14.73
N LYS A 6 -9.47 -1.74 -15.66
CA LYS A 6 -8.29 -1.36 -16.46
C LYS A 6 -7.10 -0.90 -15.59
N TYR A 7 -7.35 -0.05 -14.60
CA TYR A 7 -6.29 0.47 -13.75
C TYR A 7 -5.81 -0.57 -12.73
N LEU A 8 -6.72 -1.40 -12.20
CA LEU A 8 -6.37 -2.49 -11.30
C LEU A 8 -5.52 -3.54 -12.03
N THR A 9 -5.94 -3.96 -13.24
CA THR A 9 -5.16 -4.87 -14.10
C THR A 9 -3.77 -4.33 -14.37
N LYS A 10 -3.62 -3.02 -14.59
CA LYS A 10 -2.30 -2.40 -14.76
C LYS A 10 -1.44 -2.55 -13.49
N LEU A 11 -2.00 -2.29 -12.31
CA LEU A 11 -1.27 -2.48 -11.05
C LEU A 11 -0.84 -3.93 -10.83
N ILE A 12 -1.72 -4.88 -11.15
CA ILE A 12 -1.45 -6.32 -11.07
C ILE A 12 -0.29 -6.71 -11.98
N GLN A 13 -0.30 -6.27 -13.25
CA GLN A 13 0.77 -6.57 -14.21
C GLN A 13 2.16 -6.09 -13.77
N TYR A 14 2.23 -5.03 -12.95
CA TYR A 14 3.49 -4.47 -12.47
C TYR A 14 3.83 -4.86 -11.02
N LYS A 15 3.01 -5.66 -10.34
CA LYS A 15 3.14 -5.99 -8.90
C LYS A 15 4.57 -6.44 -8.54
N ASP A 16 5.12 -7.38 -9.31
CA ASP A 16 6.37 -8.09 -8.98
C ASP A 16 7.62 -7.47 -9.60
N ASN A 17 7.56 -6.22 -10.06
CA ASN A 17 8.76 -5.48 -10.46
C ASN A 17 9.36 -4.69 -9.28
N GLU A 18 10.68 -4.46 -9.32
CA GLU A 18 11.42 -3.76 -8.26
C GLU A 18 11.13 -2.24 -8.20
N PHE A 19 10.37 -1.72 -9.15
CA PHE A 19 10.11 -0.27 -9.27
C PHE A 19 8.99 0.20 -8.34
N VAL A 20 9.11 1.43 -7.86
CA VAL A 20 8.05 2.11 -7.12
C VAL A 20 6.95 2.55 -8.09
N LYS A 21 5.69 2.27 -7.74
CA LYS A 21 4.52 2.63 -8.53
C LYS A 21 3.88 3.89 -7.97
N VAL A 22 3.78 4.92 -8.80
CA VAL A 22 3.17 6.21 -8.43
C VAL A 22 1.83 6.37 -9.14
N ILE A 23 0.76 6.61 -8.39
CA ILE A 23 -0.58 6.90 -8.93
C ILE A 23 -0.86 8.39 -8.74
N THR A 24 -0.94 9.13 -9.84
CA THR A 24 -1.24 10.57 -9.85
C THR A 24 -2.65 10.86 -10.36
N GLY A 25 -3.16 12.08 -10.12
CA GLY A 25 -4.46 12.52 -10.60
C GLY A 25 -5.12 13.56 -9.70
N VAL A 26 -6.17 14.22 -10.17
CA VAL A 26 -6.89 15.28 -9.45
C VAL A 26 -7.57 14.79 -8.16
N ARG A 27 -7.83 15.70 -7.20
CA ARG A 27 -8.59 15.38 -5.98
C ARG A 27 -9.94 14.75 -6.35
N ARG A 28 -10.39 13.74 -5.60
CA ARG A 28 -11.61 12.95 -5.86
C ARG A 28 -11.61 12.07 -7.11
N SER A 29 -10.46 11.84 -7.76
CA SER A 29 -10.35 10.91 -8.90
C SER A 29 -10.40 9.41 -8.54
N GLY A 30 -10.66 9.04 -7.28
CA GLY A 30 -10.79 7.63 -6.88
C GLY A 30 -9.47 6.87 -6.62
N LYS A 31 -8.34 7.57 -6.43
CA LYS A 31 -7.02 6.95 -6.14
C LYS A 31 -7.01 6.05 -4.91
N SER A 32 -7.59 6.51 -3.80
CA SER A 32 -7.67 5.69 -2.57
C SER A 32 -8.53 4.44 -2.81
N SER A 33 -9.59 4.58 -3.60
CA SER A 33 -10.46 3.44 -3.94
C SER A 33 -9.77 2.39 -4.81
N ILE A 34 -8.84 2.76 -5.69
CA ILE A 34 -8.09 1.77 -6.46
C ILE A 34 -7.00 1.10 -5.63
N LEU A 35 -6.35 1.82 -4.72
CA LEU A 35 -5.41 1.22 -3.77
C LEU A 35 -6.11 0.20 -2.86
N GLN A 36 -7.34 0.50 -2.44
CA GLN A 36 -8.18 -0.42 -1.68
C GLN A 36 -8.52 -1.70 -2.47
N LEU A 37 -8.94 -1.57 -3.73
CA LEU A 37 -9.19 -2.72 -4.60
C LEU A 37 -7.92 -3.55 -4.83
N PHE A 38 -6.76 -2.90 -4.94
CA PHE A 38 -5.49 -3.59 -5.09
C PHE A 38 -5.09 -4.34 -3.83
N LYS A 39 -5.35 -3.77 -2.64
CA LYS A 39 -5.18 -4.47 -1.35
C LYS A 39 -6.07 -5.70 -1.26
N GLU A 40 -7.35 -5.58 -1.60
CA GLU A 40 -8.29 -6.71 -1.62
C GLU A 40 -7.80 -7.83 -2.55
N TYR A 41 -7.38 -7.47 -3.76
CA TYR A 41 -6.74 -8.42 -4.68
C TYR A 41 -5.52 -9.12 -4.07
N LEU A 42 -4.63 -8.40 -3.37
CA LEU A 42 -3.46 -9.01 -2.74
C LEU A 42 -3.85 -10.03 -1.67
N LEU A 43 -4.85 -9.73 -0.85
CA LEU A 43 -5.38 -10.64 0.17
C LEU A 43 -6.00 -11.89 -0.47
N GLU A 44 -6.77 -11.74 -1.55
CA GLU A 44 -7.33 -12.86 -2.32
C GLU A 44 -6.24 -13.77 -2.93
N GLN A 45 -5.08 -13.21 -3.25
CA GLN A 45 -3.91 -13.96 -3.75
C GLN A 45 -3.03 -14.55 -2.63
N ASN A 46 -3.57 -14.73 -1.43
CA ASN A 46 -2.88 -15.26 -0.25
C ASN A 46 -1.70 -14.40 0.25
N THR A 47 -1.69 -13.09 -0.05
CA THR A 47 -0.73 -12.19 0.62
C THR A 47 -1.20 -11.97 2.05
N SER A 48 -0.36 -12.32 3.04
CA SER A 48 -0.70 -12.07 4.45
C SER A 48 -0.94 -10.58 4.72
N GLU A 49 -1.97 -10.26 5.49
CA GLU A 49 -2.34 -8.86 5.80
C GLU A 49 -1.22 -8.10 6.52
N GLU A 50 -0.45 -8.80 7.33
CA GLU A 50 0.73 -8.28 8.04
C GLU A 50 1.87 -7.85 7.11
N ASN A 51 1.92 -8.38 5.88
CA ASN A 51 2.83 -7.93 4.82
C ASN A 51 2.32 -6.69 4.07
N ILE A 52 1.10 -6.22 4.36
CA ILE A 52 0.51 -5.04 3.74
C ILE A 52 0.60 -3.85 4.70
N ILE A 53 1.29 -2.79 4.27
CA ILE A 53 1.43 -1.56 5.05
C ILE A 53 0.64 -0.45 4.34
N GLU A 54 -0.48 -0.05 4.94
CA GLU A 54 -1.30 1.05 4.46
C GLU A 54 -1.08 2.28 5.34
N ILE A 55 -0.73 3.41 4.72
CA ILE A 55 -0.52 4.69 5.40
C ILE A 55 -1.41 5.74 4.73
N ASN A 56 -2.31 6.33 5.50
CA ASN A 56 -3.14 7.43 5.05
C ASN A 56 -2.73 8.72 5.76
N TYR A 57 -1.92 9.56 5.12
CA TYR A 57 -1.44 10.82 5.67
C TYR A 57 -2.53 11.86 6.00
N GLU A 58 -3.78 11.64 5.57
CA GLU A 58 -4.93 12.47 5.96
C GLU A 58 -5.48 12.10 7.35
N LYS A 59 -5.17 10.91 7.89
CA LYS A 59 -5.60 10.51 9.23
C LYS A 59 -4.63 11.02 10.29
N PHE A 60 -5.18 11.57 11.38
CA PHE A 60 -4.42 12.10 12.52
C PHE A 60 -3.45 11.08 13.15
N ILE A 61 -3.84 9.80 13.20
CA ILE A 61 -2.99 8.71 13.73
C ILE A 61 -1.63 8.57 13.00
N PHE A 62 -1.52 9.10 11.77
CA PHE A 62 -0.30 9.06 10.97
C PHE A 62 0.40 10.41 10.86
N GLU A 63 0.00 11.41 11.66
CA GLU A 63 0.59 12.74 11.61
C GLU A 63 2.09 12.72 11.94
N GLU A 64 2.48 11.94 12.96
CA GLU A 64 3.89 11.77 13.33
C GLU A 64 4.73 11.08 12.24
N LEU A 65 4.11 10.33 11.32
CA LEU A 65 4.80 9.67 10.21
C LEU A 65 5.07 10.60 9.03
N LYS A 66 4.64 11.87 9.10
CA LYS A 66 5.05 12.90 8.14
C LYS A 66 6.52 13.30 8.32
N ASP A 67 7.07 13.09 9.52
CA ASP A 67 8.51 13.25 9.77
C ASP A 67 9.30 12.04 9.24
N GLY A 68 10.39 12.33 8.52
CA GLY A 68 11.20 11.30 7.87
C GLY A 68 11.90 10.35 8.84
N LYS A 69 12.29 10.83 10.03
CA LYS A 69 12.93 9.97 11.06
C LYS A 69 11.91 9.00 11.63
N ASN A 70 10.72 9.49 11.93
CA ASN A 70 9.62 8.68 12.45
C ASN A 70 9.13 7.65 11.43
N LEU A 71 9.00 8.04 10.15
CA LEU A 71 8.67 7.10 9.08
C LEU A 71 9.72 5.99 8.93
N HIS A 72 11.00 6.37 8.96
CA HIS A 72 12.10 5.40 8.89
C HIS A 72 12.05 4.42 10.08
N LYS A 73 11.85 4.93 11.30
CA LYS A 73 11.70 4.12 12.51
C LYS A 73 10.51 3.17 12.41
N TYR A 74 9.35 3.65 11.95
CA TYR A 74 8.16 2.84 11.73
C TYR A 74 8.41 1.69 10.75
N LYS A 75 9.03 1.98 9.59
CA LYS A 75 9.39 0.98 8.58
C LYS A 75 10.31 -0.10 9.15
N TRP A 76 11.32 0.31 9.91
CA TRP A 76 12.27 -0.61 10.55
C TRP A 76 11.62 -1.52 11.58
N ILE A 77 10.76 -0.97 12.46
CA ILE A 77 10.05 -1.76 13.47
C ILE A 77 9.16 -2.79 12.80
N LYS A 78 8.40 -2.37 11.78
CA LYS A 78 7.46 -3.26 11.11
C LYS A 78 8.16 -4.36 10.30
N LEU A 79 9.27 -4.03 9.63
CA LEU A 79 10.11 -5.02 8.96
C LEU A 79 10.71 -6.03 9.96
N LYS A 80 11.20 -5.57 11.11
CA LYS A 80 11.68 -6.46 12.17
C LYS A 80 10.59 -7.35 12.75
N MET A 81 9.37 -6.85 12.90
CA MET A 81 8.23 -7.67 13.33
C MET A 81 8.00 -8.82 12.34
N ILE A 82 7.89 -8.52 11.05
CA ILE A 82 7.70 -9.53 10.01
C ILE A 82 8.82 -10.58 10.03
N LEU A 83 10.09 -10.14 10.10
CA LEU A 83 11.24 -11.05 10.14
C LEU A 83 11.30 -11.89 11.42
N LYS A 84 10.82 -11.36 12.56
CA LYS A 84 10.78 -12.10 13.83
C LYS A 84 9.77 -13.25 13.81
N TYR A 85 8.73 -13.20 12.98
CA TYR A 85 7.77 -14.30 12.83
C TYR A 85 8.22 -15.37 11.82
N ILE A 86 9.33 -15.13 11.11
CA ILE A 86 9.86 -16.05 10.08
C ILE A 86 10.96 -16.98 10.65
N TYR A 87 11.42 -16.75 11.88
CA TYR A 87 12.38 -17.59 12.62
C TYR A 87 11.80 -18.07 13.95
#